data_AF-A0A382F4A5-F1
#
_entry.id   AF-A0A382F4A5-F1
#
_cell.length_a   1.000
_cell.length_b   1.000
_cell.length_c   1.000
_cell.angle_alpha   90.00
_cell.angle_beta   90.00
_cell.angle_gamma   90.00
#
_symmetry.space_group_name_H-M   'P 1'
#
loop_
_entity.id
_entity.type
_entity.pdbx_description
1 polymer ?
#
loop_
_entity_poly.entity_id
_entity_poly.type
_entity_poly.pdbx_seq_one_letter_code
_entity_poly.pdbx_strand_id
1 'polypeptide(L)'
;METTLSSQENHRYLREKAGYFFLDDLCLVSAKGSDLFSYLQTQTTNDVNELKPGQGQNNAIVDRKARVISTFSIHRTGEESAFMLVEAIQKENLLNHLNTFLFREDVTLTSSNHFLLALQGPRSSEIIETFTQNRKSIPEKPNDIIEFTFEGQSALAIAKSLTGEEGCVLIFQTKSKETVTQKLLEFEQQNLLIHIDHHAREVFRIESGIPSYGKDINDKNILPETGLEHSSVSYNKGCYIGQEVIARIKTYGAPNFALMGLIIEGESLPLLDSEIKLSSKKLGIIKSSIFSYSLQKNIALAYIQKDHRSPDIDFDVTIDNKPYKIKTCLLPFYQPQTRKDHSKLLQDKALKLYQEQDDLDQPVTLLREAIELDPKNATAYEALGVFLSKQNKLDEAISLMKRLVEINPEEIMAHSNLSVYYMQQGRIEDAEREKGEATALQFEKAIAENMAKKTTEDKVKQDLAE
;
A
#
# COMPACT_ATOMS: atom_id res chain seq x y z
N MET A 1 14.68 -30.61 8.31
CA MET A 1 15.44 -29.42 8.73
C MET A 1 15.53 -28.55 7.51
N GLU A 2 14.65 -27.56 7.47
CA GLU A 2 14.28 -26.78 6.30
C GLU A 2 15.47 -25.96 5.80
N THR A 3 15.72 -26.07 4.49
CA THR A 3 16.49 -25.12 3.71
C THR A 3 15.92 -23.73 3.93
N THR A 4 16.58 -22.94 4.78
CA THR A 4 16.31 -21.50 4.90
C THR A 4 16.73 -20.87 3.58
N LEU A 5 15.75 -20.38 2.83
CA LEU A 5 15.99 -19.56 1.65
C LEU A 5 16.87 -18.37 2.05
N SER A 6 17.76 -17.95 1.15
CA SER A 6 18.54 -16.72 1.34
C SER A 6 17.61 -15.50 1.47
N SER A 7 18.04 -14.43 2.14
CA SER A 7 17.22 -13.22 2.28
C SER A 7 16.76 -12.63 0.94
N GLN A 8 17.53 -12.83 -0.13
CA GLN A 8 17.14 -12.44 -1.49
C GLN A 8 16.01 -13.31 -2.05
N GLU A 9 16.04 -14.62 -1.77
CA GLU A 9 14.95 -15.53 -2.16
C GLU A 9 13.68 -15.25 -1.35
N ASN A 10 13.80 -15.01 -0.05
CA ASN A 10 12.67 -14.58 0.80
C ASN A 10 12.04 -13.29 0.27
N HIS A 11 12.89 -12.33 -0.09
CA HIS A 11 12.42 -11.06 -0.66
C HIS A 11 11.67 -11.27 -1.98
N ARG A 12 12.26 -12.00 -2.93
CA ARG A 12 11.61 -12.30 -4.21
C ARG A 12 10.29 -13.03 -4.02
N TYR A 13 10.24 -14.01 -3.11
CA TYR A 13 9.04 -14.78 -2.86
C TYR A 13 7.90 -13.91 -2.32
N LEU A 14 8.15 -12.99 -1.38
CA LEU A 14 7.09 -12.09 -0.88
C LEU A 14 6.61 -11.13 -1.98
N ARG A 15 7.51 -10.63 -2.83
CA ARG A 15 7.14 -9.77 -3.98
C ARG A 15 6.20 -10.48 -4.95
N GLU A 16 6.40 -11.78 -5.17
CA GLU A 16 5.60 -12.57 -6.13
C GLU A 16 4.37 -13.22 -5.49
N LYS A 17 4.40 -13.49 -4.18
CA LYS A 17 3.39 -14.28 -3.47
C LYS A 17 2.98 -13.62 -2.16
N ALA A 18 3.41 -14.17 -1.03
CA ALA A 18 3.06 -13.71 0.30
C ALA A 18 4.17 -14.09 1.28
N GLY A 19 4.38 -13.24 2.28
CA GLY A 19 5.24 -13.53 3.42
C GLY A 19 4.71 -12.88 4.69
N TYR A 20 5.21 -13.36 5.82
CA TYR A 20 4.82 -12.86 7.14
C TYR A 20 6.01 -12.58 8.04
N PHE A 21 5.80 -11.70 9.02
CA PHE A 21 6.73 -11.46 10.10
C PHE A 21 6.01 -10.90 11.32
N PHE A 22 6.49 -11.25 12.51
CA PHE A 22 5.97 -10.68 13.76
C PHE A 22 6.49 -9.25 13.96
N LEU A 23 5.64 -8.42 14.56
CA LEU A 23 5.87 -6.99 14.75
C LEU A 23 6.10 -6.68 16.23
N ASP A 24 7.21 -7.15 16.76
CA ASP A 24 7.57 -6.93 18.18
C ASP A 24 8.03 -5.48 18.45
N ASP A 25 8.31 -4.72 17.39
CA ASP A 25 8.69 -3.30 17.40
C ASP A 25 7.47 -2.35 17.34
N LEU A 26 6.26 -2.88 17.14
CA LEU A 26 5.01 -2.12 17.16
C LEU A 26 4.13 -2.55 18.32
N CYS A 27 3.31 -1.64 18.81
CA CYS A 27 2.34 -1.92 19.86
C CYS A 27 1.05 -1.14 19.66
N LEU A 28 0.01 -1.57 20.39
CA LEU A 28 -1.33 -0.98 20.33
C LEU A 28 -1.70 -0.34 21.66
N VAL A 29 -2.11 0.92 21.57
CA VAL A 29 -2.78 1.64 22.64
C VAL A 29 -4.27 1.70 22.33
N SER A 30 -5.09 1.18 23.23
CA SER A 30 -6.55 1.33 23.18
C SER A 30 -6.93 2.71 23.71
N ALA A 31 -7.83 3.39 23.02
CA ALA A 31 -8.41 4.66 23.43
C ALA A 31 -9.93 4.56 23.44
N LYS A 32 -10.57 4.98 24.54
CA LYS A 32 -12.03 4.93 24.69
C LYS A 32 -12.56 6.14 25.45
N GLY A 33 -13.81 6.52 25.19
CA GLY A 33 -14.55 7.51 25.96
C GLY A 33 -15.30 8.50 25.09
N SER A 34 -16.30 9.16 25.67
CA SER A 34 -17.25 10.01 24.95
C SER A 34 -16.61 11.28 24.36
N ASP A 35 -15.52 11.77 24.96
CA ASP A 35 -14.76 12.94 24.50
C ASP A 35 -13.56 12.56 23.61
N LEU A 36 -13.40 11.29 23.22
CA LEU A 36 -12.18 10.80 22.59
C LEU A 36 -11.76 11.59 21.34
N PHE A 37 -12.67 11.76 20.37
CA PHE A 37 -12.32 12.38 19.09
C PHE A 37 -12.17 13.89 19.20
N SER A 38 -13.01 14.55 20.00
CA SER A 38 -12.87 15.99 20.27
C SER A 38 -11.55 16.30 20.99
N TYR A 39 -11.17 15.45 21.95
CA TYR A 39 -9.87 15.52 22.62
C TYR A 39 -8.72 15.30 21.64
N LEU A 40 -8.66 14.16 20.94
CA LEU A 40 -7.59 13.83 19.99
C LEU A 40 -7.46 14.87 18.88
N GLN A 41 -8.56 15.50 18.45
CA GLN A 41 -8.55 16.56 17.45
C GLN A 41 -7.69 17.75 17.85
N THR A 42 -7.54 18.04 19.13
CA THR A 42 -6.70 19.14 19.62
C THR A 42 -5.24 18.73 19.84
N GLN A 43 -4.97 17.43 19.95
CA GLN A 43 -3.67 16.87 20.33
C GLN A 43 -2.84 16.40 19.12
N THR A 44 -3.50 15.95 18.05
CA THR A 44 -2.81 15.36 16.90
C THR A 44 -2.79 16.28 15.69
N THR A 45 -1.87 16.00 14.76
CA THR A 45 -1.68 16.82 13.56
C THR A 45 -2.68 16.53 12.43
N ASN A 46 -3.40 15.41 12.44
CA ASN A 46 -4.36 15.04 11.40
C ASN A 46 -5.82 15.21 11.85
N ASP A 47 -6.76 15.27 10.92
CA ASP A 47 -8.18 15.52 11.23
C ASP A 47 -8.89 14.24 11.67
N VAL A 48 -8.95 13.99 12.98
CA VAL A 48 -9.56 12.77 13.52
C VAL A 48 -11.08 12.83 13.53
N ASN A 49 -11.69 14.00 13.36
CA ASN A 49 -13.14 14.14 13.31
C ASN A 49 -13.73 13.65 11.99
N GLU A 50 -12.94 13.63 10.91
CA GLU A 50 -13.36 13.08 9.61
C GLU A 50 -13.36 11.54 9.57
N LEU A 51 -12.66 10.89 10.52
CA LEU A 51 -12.61 9.43 10.59
C LEU A 51 -13.97 8.85 10.97
N LYS A 52 -14.46 7.90 10.18
CA LYS A 52 -15.64 7.08 10.51
C LYS A 52 -15.23 5.73 11.11
N PRO A 53 -16.11 5.03 11.83
CA PRO A 53 -15.85 3.65 12.26
C PRO A 53 -15.42 2.76 11.08
N GLY A 54 -14.36 1.99 11.28
CA GLY A 54 -13.71 1.20 10.24
C GLY A 54 -12.60 1.94 9.49
N GLN A 55 -12.39 3.24 9.71
CA GLN A 55 -11.36 4.03 9.03
C GLN A 55 -10.15 4.30 9.91
N GLY A 56 -9.01 4.52 9.26
CA GLY A 56 -7.82 4.97 9.96
C GLY A 56 -6.96 5.92 9.15
N GLN A 57 -6.01 6.57 9.83
CA GLN A 57 -5.08 7.50 9.20
C GLN A 57 -3.80 7.65 10.02
N ASN A 58 -2.72 8.05 9.34
CA ASN A 58 -1.47 8.41 10.02
C ASN A 58 -1.64 9.74 10.76
N ASN A 59 -0.96 9.86 11.89
CA ASN A 59 -0.96 11.00 12.78
C ASN A 59 0.44 11.22 13.34
N ALA A 60 0.68 12.44 13.79
CA ALA A 60 1.82 12.76 14.62
C ALA A 60 1.38 13.62 15.81
N ILE A 61 2.26 13.66 16.79
CA ILE A 61 2.29 14.68 17.84
C ILE A 61 3.63 15.40 17.71
N VAL A 62 3.58 16.73 17.79
CA VAL A 62 4.76 17.58 17.69
C VAL A 62 4.83 18.59 18.84
N ASP A 63 6.03 19.10 19.10
CA ASP A 63 6.22 20.22 20.02
C ASP A 63 5.87 21.58 19.36
N ARG A 64 6.00 22.67 20.12
CA ARG A 64 5.73 24.04 19.62
C ARG A 64 6.66 24.48 18.48
N LYS A 65 7.77 23.78 18.26
CA LYS A 65 8.74 24.00 17.17
C LYS A 65 8.53 23.01 16.02
N ALA A 66 7.42 22.27 16.02
CA ALA A 66 7.08 21.21 15.07
C ALA A 66 8.01 19.98 15.13
N ARG A 67 8.79 19.79 16.19
CA ARG A 67 9.63 18.60 16.37
C ARG A 67 8.79 17.39 16.73
N VAL A 68 9.14 16.25 16.16
CA VAL A 68 8.40 15.00 16.34
C VAL A 68 8.52 14.51 17.79
N ILE A 69 7.38 14.29 18.44
CA ILE A 69 7.28 13.61 19.75
C ILE A 69 6.92 12.15 19.54
N SER A 70 5.92 11.88 18.70
CA SER A 70 5.47 10.54 18.34
C SER A 70 4.79 10.54 16.97
N THR A 71 4.94 9.44 16.24
CA THR A 71 4.30 9.16 14.95
C THR A 71 3.56 7.83 15.06
N PHE A 72 2.29 7.80 14.67
CA PHE A 72 1.42 6.63 14.87
C PHE A 72 0.27 6.67 13.89
N SER A 73 -0.50 5.58 13.78
CA SER A 73 -1.79 5.61 13.08
C SER A 73 -2.94 5.44 14.05
N ILE A 74 -4.03 6.17 13.83
CA ILE A 74 -5.28 6.09 14.58
C ILE A 74 -6.27 5.30 13.73
N HIS A 75 -6.96 4.36 14.36
CA HIS A 75 -7.92 3.46 13.72
C HIS A 75 -9.22 3.47 14.52
N ARG A 76 -10.28 4.09 13.98
CA ARG A 76 -11.57 4.24 14.68
C ARG A 76 -12.35 2.94 14.62
N THR A 77 -12.59 2.32 15.78
CA THR A 77 -13.34 1.06 15.90
C THR A 77 -14.82 1.28 16.17
N GLY A 78 -15.19 2.41 16.77
CA GLY A 78 -16.58 2.73 17.09
C GLY A 78 -16.82 4.22 17.26
N GLU A 79 -17.96 4.59 17.84
CA GLU A 79 -18.29 6.00 18.09
C GLU A 79 -17.39 6.63 19.16
N GLU A 80 -16.97 5.84 20.15
CA GLU A 80 -16.21 6.31 21.31
C GLU A 80 -14.96 5.44 21.54
N SER A 81 -14.46 4.79 20.48
CA SER A 81 -13.32 3.89 20.59
C SER A 81 -12.41 3.92 19.37
N ALA A 82 -11.11 3.84 19.63
CA ALA A 82 -10.07 3.73 18.61
C ALA A 82 -8.88 2.91 19.13
N PHE A 83 -8.09 2.40 18.19
CA PHE A 83 -6.74 1.90 18.44
C PHE A 83 -5.71 2.86 17.87
N MET A 84 -4.59 3.02 18.57
CA MET A 84 -3.40 3.70 18.10
C MET A 84 -2.29 2.67 17.90
N LEU A 85 -1.80 2.55 16.66
CA LEU A 85 -0.65 1.71 16.31
C LEU A 85 0.61 2.56 16.30
N VAL A 86 1.57 2.27 17.18
CA VAL A 86 2.76 3.08 17.41
C VAL A 86 4.00 2.20 17.57
N GLU A 87 5.17 2.69 17.14
CA GLU A 87 6.46 2.04 17.45
C GLU A 87 6.62 1.93 18.97
N ALA A 88 7.00 0.75 19.46
CA ALA A 88 7.06 0.44 20.89
C ALA A 88 7.96 1.42 21.67
N ILE A 89 9.04 1.89 21.03
CA ILE A 89 9.97 2.89 21.59
C ILE A 89 9.32 4.28 21.78
N GLN A 90 8.27 4.60 21.00
CA GLN A 90 7.55 5.88 21.10
C GLN A 90 6.31 5.81 22.01
N LYS A 91 5.92 4.62 22.49
CA LYS A 91 4.70 4.42 23.27
C LYS A 91 4.62 5.33 24.50
N GLU A 92 5.72 5.44 25.26
CA GLU A 92 5.77 6.29 26.45
C GLU A 92 5.69 7.77 26.09
N ASN A 93 6.33 8.21 25.00
CA ASN A 93 6.22 9.59 24.54
C ASN A 93 4.77 9.96 24.16
N LEU A 94 4.08 9.05 23.46
CA LEU A 94 2.67 9.20 23.11
C LEU A 94 1.78 9.32 24.35
N LEU A 95 1.88 8.34 25.27
CA LEU A 95 1.06 8.30 26.48
C LEU A 95 1.34 9.48 27.40
N ASN A 96 2.60 9.84 27.61
CA ASN A 96 2.98 10.97 28.46
C ASN A 96 2.44 12.29 27.90
N HIS A 97 2.53 12.50 26.58
CA HIS A 97 1.99 13.71 25.97
C HIS A 97 0.47 13.78 26.14
N LEU A 98 -0.25 12.73 25.75
CA LEU A 98 -1.71 12.72 25.85
C LEU A 98 -2.15 12.89 27.32
N ASN A 99 -1.60 12.11 28.25
CA ASN A 99 -1.97 12.22 29.67
C ASN A 99 -1.65 13.60 30.28
N THR A 100 -0.65 14.33 29.76
CA THR A 100 -0.35 15.70 30.23
C THR A 100 -1.46 16.69 29.94
N PHE A 101 -2.20 16.50 28.84
CA PHE A 101 -3.27 17.41 28.42
C PHE A 101 -4.67 16.85 28.69
N LEU A 102 -4.78 15.69 29.34
CA LEU A 102 -6.04 15.06 29.68
C LEU A 102 -6.43 15.46 31.11
N PHE A 103 -7.42 16.34 31.26
CA PHE A 103 -7.79 16.90 32.58
C PHE A 103 -9.22 16.57 32.99
N ARG A 104 -10.17 16.75 32.08
CA ARG A 104 -11.61 16.64 32.37
C ARG A 104 -12.36 15.77 31.37
N GLU A 105 -11.76 15.57 30.21
CA GLU A 105 -12.32 14.81 29.11
C GLU A 105 -12.49 13.35 29.53
N ASP A 106 -13.63 12.76 29.19
CA ASP A 106 -13.87 11.34 29.34
C ASP A 106 -13.07 10.57 28.28
N VAL A 107 -11.80 10.31 28.58
CA VAL A 107 -10.88 9.52 27.75
C VAL A 107 -10.05 8.58 28.62
N THR A 108 -9.96 7.33 28.21
CA THR A 108 -9.12 6.30 28.83
C THR A 108 -8.14 5.75 27.79
N LEU A 109 -6.85 5.80 28.12
CA LEU A 109 -5.76 5.28 27.29
C LEU A 109 -5.12 4.08 27.99
N THR A 110 -5.13 2.90 27.35
CA THR A 110 -4.56 1.68 27.93
C THR A 110 -3.68 0.94 26.94
N SER A 111 -2.54 0.43 27.41
CA SER A 111 -1.75 -0.53 26.63
C SER A 111 -2.54 -1.83 26.48
N SER A 112 -2.67 -2.31 25.25
CA SER A 112 -3.47 -3.50 24.97
C SER A 112 -2.60 -4.77 24.97
N ASN A 113 -3.18 -5.91 25.39
CA ASN A 113 -2.49 -7.20 25.42
C ASN A 113 -2.69 -7.96 24.11
N HIS A 114 -2.04 -7.47 23.05
CA HIS A 114 -2.08 -8.07 21.71
C HIS A 114 -0.67 -8.35 21.20
N PHE A 115 -0.56 -9.33 20.31
CA PHE A 115 0.59 -9.45 19.42
C PHE A 115 0.17 -9.06 18.00
N LEU A 116 1.16 -8.61 17.22
CA LEU A 116 0.96 -8.09 15.89
C LEU A 116 1.73 -8.94 14.89
N LEU A 117 1.10 -9.18 13.74
CA LEU A 117 1.61 -10.00 12.66
C LEU A 117 1.41 -9.23 11.35
N ALA A 118 2.48 -9.03 10.58
CA ALA A 118 2.35 -8.56 9.21
C ALA A 118 2.13 -9.74 8.27
N LEU A 119 1.12 -9.66 7.41
CA LEU A 119 0.97 -10.51 6.22
C LEU A 119 0.99 -9.60 5.00
N GLN A 120 1.96 -9.80 4.12
CA GLN A 120 2.28 -8.87 3.03
C GLN A 120 2.56 -9.65 1.74
N GLY A 121 2.30 -9.04 0.60
CA GLY A 121 2.48 -9.63 -0.73
C GLY A 121 1.18 -9.69 -1.54
N PRO A 122 1.26 -9.79 -2.88
CA PRO A 122 0.10 -9.80 -3.77
C PRO A 122 -0.95 -10.88 -3.46
N ARG A 123 -0.51 -12.05 -2.92
CA ARG A 123 -1.37 -13.17 -2.55
C ARG A 123 -1.72 -13.22 -1.06
N SER A 124 -1.32 -12.21 -0.28
CA SER A 124 -1.57 -12.17 1.16
C SER A 124 -3.06 -12.16 1.50
N SER A 125 -3.91 -11.64 0.62
CA SER A 125 -5.36 -11.59 0.84
C SER A 125 -6.00 -12.97 0.98
N GLU A 126 -5.60 -13.93 0.16
CA GLU A 126 -6.09 -15.32 0.19
C GLU A 126 -5.83 -15.95 1.56
N ILE A 127 -4.64 -15.69 2.13
CA ILE A 127 -4.23 -16.21 3.44
C ILE A 127 -5.01 -15.52 4.55
N ILE A 128 -5.15 -14.19 4.47
CA ILE A 128 -5.88 -13.41 5.47
C ILE A 128 -7.36 -13.84 5.53
N GLU A 129 -7.99 -14.16 4.40
CA GLU A 129 -9.38 -14.65 4.35
C GLU A 129 -9.58 -15.94 5.17
N THR A 130 -8.55 -16.79 5.26
CA THR A 130 -8.60 -17.99 6.11
C THR A 130 -8.65 -17.66 7.60
N PHE A 131 -8.12 -16.51 8.03
CA PHE A 131 -8.19 -16.04 9.42
C PHE A 131 -9.52 -15.34 9.70
N THR A 132 -10.11 -14.66 8.72
CA THR A 132 -11.36 -13.92 8.86
C THR A 132 -12.62 -14.77 8.60
N GLN A 133 -12.48 -16.07 8.36
CA GLN A 133 -13.57 -17.01 8.05
C GLN A 133 -14.39 -16.58 6.82
N ASN A 134 -13.72 -16.12 5.76
CA ASN A 134 -14.34 -15.66 4.50
C ASN A 134 -15.36 -14.53 4.66
N ARG A 135 -15.33 -13.79 5.77
CA ARG A 135 -16.15 -12.58 5.96
C ARG A 135 -15.34 -11.34 5.58
N LYS A 136 -15.78 -10.69 4.49
CA LYS A 136 -15.35 -9.39 3.94
C LYS A 136 -13.95 -9.36 3.33
N SER A 137 -13.84 -8.65 2.20
CA SER A 137 -12.59 -8.24 1.59
C SER A 137 -11.81 -7.32 2.52
N ILE A 138 -10.48 -7.46 2.52
CA ILE A 138 -9.56 -6.51 3.16
C ILE A 138 -9.88 -5.09 2.68
N PRO A 139 -9.90 -4.09 3.58
CA PRO A 139 -10.09 -2.70 3.18
C PRO A 139 -9.05 -2.24 2.13
N GLU A 140 -9.50 -1.56 1.08
CA GLU A 140 -8.60 -1.08 0.02
C GLU A 140 -7.83 0.19 0.45
N LYS A 141 -8.40 1.00 1.35
CA LYS A 141 -7.80 2.26 1.78
C LYS A 141 -6.74 2.02 2.85
N PRO A 142 -5.55 2.64 2.74
CA PRO A 142 -4.52 2.54 3.76
C PRO A 142 -5.02 2.97 5.14
N ASN A 143 -4.66 2.19 6.16
CA ASN A 143 -5.04 2.31 7.56
C ASN A 143 -6.50 2.01 7.91
N ASP A 144 -7.39 1.75 6.94
CA ASP A 144 -8.73 1.25 7.24
C ASP A 144 -8.65 -0.14 7.88
N ILE A 145 -9.67 -0.47 8.66
CA ILE A 145 -9.67 -1.65 9.51
C ILE A 145 -10.88 -2.54 9.30
N ILE A 146 -10.70 -3.80 9.65
CA ILE A 146 -11.76 -4.78 9.74
C ILE A 146 -11.63 -5.57 11.04
N GLU A 147 -12.73 -5.59 11.81
CA GLU A 147 -12.89 -6.44 12.98
C GLU A 147 -13.43 -7.82 12.57
N PHE A 148 -12.85 -8.87 13.17
CA PHE A 148 -13.25 -10.24 12.95
C PHE A 148 -13.07 -11.08 14.22
N THR A 149 -13.60 -12.29 14.20
CA THR A 149 -13.47 -13.24 15.31
C THR A 149 -12.54 -14.37 14.90
N PHE A 150 -11.53 -14.65 15.73
CA PHE A 150 -10.63 -15.78 15.58
C PHE A 150 -10.73 -16.66 16.84
N GLU A 151 -11.17 -17.91 16.69
CA GLU A 151 -11.35 -18.86 17.81
C GLU A 151 -12.19 -18.30 18.99
N GLY A 152 -13.26 -17.58 18.66
CA GLY A 152 -14.13 -16.96 19.67
C GLY A 152 -13.55 -15.71 20.36
N GLN A 153 -12.40 -15.21 19.88
CA GLN A 153 -11.75 -13.99 20.38
C GLN A 153 -11.80 -12.88 19.34
N SER A 154 -11.88 -11.63 19.81
CA SER A 154 -11.81 -10.46 18.95
C SER A 154 -10.41 -10.32 18.35
N ALA A 155 -10.37 -10.04 17.05
CA ALA A 155 -9.16 -9.74 16.28
C ALA A 155 -9.43 -8.58 15.32
N LEU A 156 -8.36 -7.94 14.85
CA LEU A 156 -8.42 -6.80 13.95
C LEU A 156 -7.40 -6.96 12.83
N ALA A 157 -7.75 -6.55 11.61
CA ALA A 157 -6.78 -6.34 10.54
C ALA A 157 -6.76 -4.87 10.16
N ILE A 158 -5.57 -4.31 9.99
CA ILE A 158 -5.33 -2.96 9.49
C ILE A 158 -4.73 -3.09 8.10
N ALA A 159 -5.35 -2.50 7.08
CA ALA A 159 -4.79 -2.41 5.74
C ALA A 159 -3.55 -1.51 5.75
N LYS A 160 -2.36 -2.09 5.91
CA LYS A 160 -1.11 -1.34 6.10
C LYS A 160 0.03 -2.07 5.41
N SER A 161 0.53 -1.45 4.35
CA SER A 161 1.76 -1.89 3.69
C SER A 161 2.96 -1.53 4.55
N LEU A 162 3.81 -2.51 4.82
CA LEU A 162 5.10 -2.37 5.50
C LEU A 162 6.27 -2.76 4.60
N THR A 163 5.99 -3.32 3.43
CA THR A 163 7.00 -3.81 2.50
C THR A 163 6.95 -3.15 1.14
N GLY A 164 5.99 -2.25 0.92
CA GLY A 164 5.67 -1.73 -0.39
C GLY A 164 4.57 -2.57 -1.03
N GLU A 165 4.52 -3.88 -0.80
CA GLU A 165 3.39 -4.69 -1.28
C GLU A 165 2.08 -4.39 -0.55
N GLU A 166 0.97 -4.77 -1.16
CA GLU A 166 -0.30 -4.88 -0.44
C GLU A 166 -0.19 -5.86 0.74
N GLY A 167 -0.94 -5.60 1.79
CA GLY A 167 -0.91 -6.42 2.99
C GLY A 167 -1.61 -5.80 4.18
N CYS A 168 -1.73 -6.60 5.23
CA CYS A 168 -2.32 -6.20 6.49
C CYS A 168 -1.36 -6.36 7.66
N VAL A 169 -1.62 -5.58 8.68
CA VAL A 169 -1.20 -5.88 10.06
C VAL A 169 -2.38 -6.54 10.75
N LEU A 170 -2.26 -7.82 11.04
CA LEU A 170 -3.19 -8.59 11.85
C LEU A 170 -2.86 -8.45 13.33
N ILE A 171 -3.91 -8.33 14.14
CA ILE A 171 -3.84 -8.06 15.56
C ILE A 171 -4.68 -9.10 16.27
N PHE A 172 -4.02 -9.84 17.16
CA PHE A 172 -4.64 -10.93 17.91
C PHE A 172 -4.34 -10.77 19.40
N GLN A 173 -5.22 -11.31 20.24
CA GLN A 173 -4.95 -11.43 21.67
C GLN A 173 -3.71 -12.30 21.91
N THR A 174 -2.84 -11.92 22.85
CA THR A 174 -1.57 -12.63 23.14
C THR A 174 -1.76 -14.13 23.39
N LYS A 175 -2.87 -14.54 24.00
CA LYS A 175 -3.22 -15.95 24.28
C LYS A 175 -3.45 -16.82 23.04
N SER A 176 -3.59 -16.21 21.86
CA SER A 176 -3.81 -16.92 20.59
C SER A 176 -2.51 -17.07 19.78
N LYS A 177 -1.36 -16.65 20.32
CA LYS A 177 -0.08 -16.60 19.59
C LYS A 177 0.38 -17.98 19.14
N GLU A 178 0.28 -18.98 20.00
CA GLU A 178 0.66 -20.35 19.68
C GLU A 178 -0.20 -20.92 18.54
N THR A 179 -1.53 -20.75 18.62
CA THR A 179 -2.45 -21.25 17.58
C THR A 179 -2.23 -20.57 16.24
N VAL A 180 -2.05 -19.23 16.23
CA VAL A 180 -1.77 -18.48 14.99
C VAL A 180 -0.44 -18.91 14.40
N THR A 181 0.60 -19.08 15.23
CA THR A 181 1.92 -19.54 14.77
C THR A 181 1.83 -20.92 14.13
N GLN A 182 1.10 -21.85 14.75
CA GLN A 182 0.91 -23.19 14.19
C GLN A 182 0.23 -23.15 12.81
N LYS A 183 -0.79 -22.31 12.65
CA LYS A 183 -1.49 -22.14 11.36
C LYS A 183 -0.59 -21.53 10.28
N LEU A 184 0.30 -20.60 10.65
CA LEU A 184 1.29 -20.03 9.71
C LEU A 184 2.28 -21.10 9.24
N LEU A 185 2.76 -21.96 10.14
CA LEU A 185 3.64 -23.08 9.79
C LEU A 185 2.97 -24.07 8.84
N GLU A 186 1.66 -24.31 8.97
CA GLU A 186 0.90 -25.12 8.01
C GLU A 186 0.87 -24.51 6.61
N PHE A 187 0.74 -23.17 6.50
CA PHE A 187 0.81 -22.47 5.20
C PHE A 187 2.21 -22.51 4.60
N GLU A 188 3.26 -22.43 5.43
CA GLU A 188 4.64 -22.60 4.97
C GLU A 188 4.88 -23.99 4.39
N GLN A 189 4.40 -25.05 5.06
CA GLN A 189 4.51 -26.43 4.57
C GLN A 189 3.77 -26.66 3.25
N GLN A 190 2.74 -25.86 2.97
CA GLN A 190 1.98 -25.89 1.72
C GLN A 190 2.58 -25.00 0.61
N ASN A 191 3.71 -24.33 0.87
CA ASN A 191 4.33 -23.37 -0.05
C ASN A 191 3.38 -22.23 -0.49
N LEU A 192 2.51 -21.78 0.42
CA LEU A 192 1.63 -20.64 0.20
C LEU A 192 2.17 -19.34 0.84
N LEU A 193 3.04 -19.49 1.83
CA LEU A 193 3.54 -18.40 2.67
C LEU A 193 4.99 -18.69 3.07
N ILE A 194 5.77 -17.65 3.38
CA ILE A 194 7.09 -17.79 3.99
C ILE A 194 7.27 -16.84 5.18
N HIS A 195 8.08 -17.25 6.15
CA HIS A 195 8.56 -16.35 7.19
C HIS A 195 9.67 -15.43 6.66
N ILE A 196 9.53 -14.12 6.89
CA ILE A 196 10.49 -13.10 6.45
C ILE A 196 11.45 -12.77 7.60
N ASP A 197 12.74 -12.93 7.34
CA ASP A 197 13.79 -12.57 8.28
C ASP A 197 13.95 -11.04 8.44
N HIS A 198 14.61 -10.62 9.52
CA HIS A 198 14.81 -9.20 9.84
C HIS A 198 15.58 -8.43 8.76
N HIS A 199 16.53 -9.07 8.05
CA HIS A 199 17.32 -8.41 7.02
C HIS A 199 16.47 -8.13 5.78
N ALA A 200 15.72 -9.13 5.31
CA ALA A 200 14.77 -8.95 4.20
C ALA A 200 13.69 -7.91 4.56
N ARG A 201 13.17 -7.92 5.79
CA ARG A 201 12.24 -6.89 6.30
C ARG A 201 12.83 -5.48 6.22
N GLU A 202 14.11 -5.32 6.54
CA GLU A 202 14.80 -4.03 6.46
C GLU A 202 14.98 -3.57 5.01
N VAL A 203 15.30 -4.48 4.09
CA VAL A 203 15.34 -4.20 2.64
C VAL A 203 13.98 -3.67 2.17
N PHE A 204 12.91 -4.38 2.50
CA PHE A 204 11.53 -4.00 2.18
C PHE A 204 11.16 -2.60 2.67
N ARG A 205 11.45 -2.31 3.94
CA ARG A 205 11.17 -1.01 4.56
C ARG A 205 11.88 0.13 3.84
N ILE A 206 13.18 -0.03 3.57
CA ILE A 206 14.00 1.00 2.92
C ILE A 206 13.58 1.17 1.46
N GLU A 207 13.35 0.09 0.72
CA GLU A 207 12.81 0.14 -0.65
C GLU A 207 11.50 0.94 -0.71
N SER A 208 10.65 0.78 0.31
CA SER A 208 9.37 1.47 0.45
C SER A 208 9.48 2.91 0.96
N GLY A 209 10.69 3.40 1.22
CA GLY A 209 10.91 4.75 1.73
C GLY A 209 10.32 5.01 3.11
N ILE A 210 10.05 3.95 3.90
CA ILE A 210 9.40 4.08 5.22
C ILE A 210 10.47 4.40 6.27
N PRO A 211 10.48 5.61 6.87
CA PRO A 211 11.44 5.92 7.92
C PRO A 211 11.06 5.24 9.25
N SER A 212 12.06 4.86 10.05
CA SER A 212 11.86 4.32 11.41
C SER A 212 12.33 5.31 12.48
N TYR A 213 11.59 5.42 13.58
CA TYR A 213 11.99 6.25 14.71
C TYR A 213 13.16 5.62 15.49
N GLY A 214 14.07 6.47 15.97
CA GLY A 214 15.32 6.04 16.61
C GLY A 214 16.43 5.71 15.61
N LYS A 215 16.08 5.41 14.35
CA LYS A 215 17.04 5.20 13.26
C LYS A 215 17.07 6.37 12.28
N ASP A 216 15.98 6.60 11.55
CA ASP A 216 15.87 7.63 10.51
C ASP A 216 15.28 8.93 11.04
N ILE A 217 14.39 8.87 12.03
CA ILE A 217 13.74 10.03 12.65
C ILE A 217 14.02 10.03 14.15
N ASN A 218 14.20 11.20 14.75
CA ASN A 218 14.25 11.38 16.20
C ASN A 218 13.63 12.73 16.61
N ASP A 219 13.72 13.04 17.90
CA ASP A 219 13.20 14.24 18.56
C ASP A 219 13.84 15.56 18.09
N LYS A 220 14.92 15.51 17.32
CA LYS A 220 15.54 16.69 16.72
C LYS A 220 14.89 17.06 15.39
N ASN A 221 14.24 16.10 14.73
CA ASN A 221 13.63 16.31 13.43
C ASN A 221 12.29 17.03 13.57
N ILE A 222 12.04 17.98 12.68
CA ILE A 222 10.70 18.57 12.52
C ILE A 222 9.84 17.72 11.59
N LEU A 223 8.54 17.67 11.80
CA LEU A 223 7.67 16.79 11.00
C LEU A 223 7.76 17.04 9.47
N PRO A 224 7.85 18.29 8.95
CA PRO A 224 7.97 18.53 7.51
C PRO A 224 9.24 17.99 6.86
N GLU A 225 10.32 17.74 7.60
CA GLU A 225 11.56 17.20 7.00
C GLU A 225 11.60 15.67 6.94
N THR A 226 10.75 14.97 7.68
CA THR A 226 10.78 13.50 7.78
C THR A 226 10.14 12.79 6.59
N GLY A 227 9.46 13.55 5.72
CA GLY A 227 8.63 13.00 4.65
C GLY A 227 7.26 12.48 5.11
N LEU A 228 6.94 12.50 6.41
CA LEU A 228 5.66 11.99 6.94
C LEU A 228 4.53 13.03 6.96
N GLU A 229 4.85 14.31 6.79
CA GLU A 229 3.91 15.43 6.87
C GLU A 229 2.68 15.26 5.95
N HIS A 230 2.90 14.90 4.69
CA HIS A 230 1.83 14.80 3.70
C HIS A 230 0.72 13.79 4.05
N SER A 231 1.05 12.76 4.84
CA SER A 231 0.09 11.73 5.27
C SER A 231 -0.38 11.88 6.71
N SER A 232 0.30 12.72 7.50
CA SER A 232 0.07 12.85 8.95
C SER A 232 -0.47 14.21 9.36
N VAL A 233 -0.59 15.17 8.44
CA VAL A 233 -1.04 16.53 8.74
C VAL A 233 -2.28 16.89 7.92
N SER A 234 -3.33 17.33 8.60
CA SER A 234 -4.43 18.04 7.95
C SER A 234 -4.19 19.55 8.02
N TYR A 235 -4.30 20.21 6.88
CA TYR A 235 -4.20 21.67 6.77
C TYR A 235 -5.56 22.36 6.83
N ASN A 236 -6.64 21.58 6.84
CA ASN A 236 -8.01 22.06 6.85
C ASN A 236 -8.67 21.92 8.24
N LYS A 237 -7.98 21.29 9.20
CA LYS A 237 -8.47 21.08 10.57
C LYS A 237 -8.27 22.30 11.47
N GLY A 238 -8.88 22.23 12.66
CA GLY A 238 -8.72 23.20 13.74
C GLY A 238 -7.32 23.22 14.39
N CYS A 239 -7.19 24.02 15.46
CA CYS A 239 -5.92 24.30 16.13
C CYS A 239 -5.29 23.07 16.80
N TYR A 240 -3.97 22.89 16.64
CA TYR A 240 -3.15 21.92 17.38
C TYR A 240 -1.74 22.47 17.66
N ILE A 241 -1.02 21.84 18.59
CA ILE A 241 0.34 22.28 18.99
C ILE A 241 1.30 22.17 17.79
N GLY A 242 2.05 23.24 17.49
CA GLY A 242 3.06 23.27 16.43
C GLY A 242 2.52 23.55 15.02
N GLN A 243 1.20 23.71 14.85
CA GLN A 243 0.56 23.97 13.56
C GLN A 243 1.12 25.20 12.83
N GLU A 244 1.32 26.32 13.53
CA GLU A 244 1.79 27.56 12.91
C GLU A 244 3.15 27.37 12.21
N VAL A 245 4.07 26.64 12.83
CA VAL A 245 5.39 26.35 12.28
C VAL A 245 5.27 25.45 11.05
N ILE A 246 4.45 24.39 11.12
CA ILE A 246 4.21 23.47 10.00
C ILE A 246 3.58 24.23 8.81
N ALA A 247 2.51 24.98 9.05
CA ALA A 247 1.82 25.76 8.03
C ALA A 247 2.76 26.79 7.38
N ARG A 248 3.56 27.52 8.17
CA ARG A 248 4.52 28.50 7.63
C ARG A 248 5.58 27.85 6.74
N ILE A 249 6.09 26.67 7.13
CA ILE A 249 7.06 25.93 6.32
C ILE A 249 6.44 25.53 4.99
N LYS A 250 5.20 25.01 4.98
CA LYS A 250 4.52 24.63 3.74
C LYS A 250 4.25 25.81 2.81
N THR A 251 3.83 26.96 3.34
CA THR A 251 3.42 28.10 2.51
C THR A 251 4.60 28.93 1.99
N TYR A 252 5.60 29.19 2.84
CA TYR A 252 6.61 30.22 2.55
C TYR A 252 8.05 29.68 2.57
N GLY A 253 8.24 28.41 2.92
CA GLY A 253 9.57 27.88 3.17
C GLY A 253 9.78 26.49 2.61
N ALA A 254 10.90 25.93 3.04
CA ALA A 254 11.17 24.50 2.97
C ALA A 254 12.15 24.20 4.11
N PRO A 255 12.10 23.00 4.70
CA PRO A 255 13.08 22.63 5.70
C PRO A 255 14.47 22.61 5.06
N ASN A 256 15.50 23.01 5.83
CA ASN A 256 16.88 23.12 5.33
C ASN A 256 17.43 21.78 4.87
N PHE A 257 17.04 20.70 5.53
CA PHE A 257 17.27 19.32 5.11
C PHE A 257 15.92 18.61 5.03
N ALA A 258 15.77 17.62 4.16
CA ALA A 258 14.64 16.69 4.21
C ALA A 258 15.06 15.30 3.79
N LEU A 259 14.33 14.31 4.26
CA LEU A 259 14.50 12.90 3.92
C LEU A 259 14.28 12.71 2.41
N MET A 260 15.25 12.08 1.76
CA MET A 260 15.30 11.77 0.34
C MET A 260 15.90 10.37 0.16
N GLY A 261 15.63 9.77 -1.00
CA GLY A 261 16.31 8.55 -1.43
C GLY A 261 17.62 8.86 -2.16
N LEU A 262 18.62 8.00 -1.97
CA LEU A 262 19.86 7.98 -2.73
C LEU A 262 20.09 6.61 -3.34
N ILE A 263 20.52 6.56 -4.59
CA ILE A 263 21.17 5.40 -5.21
C ILE A 263 22.68 5.62 -5.10
N ILE A 264 23.42 4.59 -4.67
CA ILE A 264 24.86 4.67 -4.44
C ILE A 264 25.55 3.69 -5.41
N GLU A 265 26.51 4.18 -6.18
CA GLU A 265 27.34 3.33 -7.03
C GLU A 265 28.50 2.71 -6.24
N GLY A 266 28.89 1.48 -6.61
CA GLY A 266 29.97 0.71 -5.97
C GLY A 266 29.47 -0.35 -5.00
N GLU A 267 30.41 -1.08 -4.39
CA GLU A 267 30.12 -2.29 -3.60
C GLU A 267 29.91 -2.02 -2.10
N SER A 268 30.40 -0.89 -1.58
CA SER A 268 30.34 -0.58 -0.15
C SER A 268 29.10 0.24 0.21
N LEU A 269 28.47 -0.11 1.33
CA LEU A 269 27.38 0.67 1.93
C LEU A 269 27.96 1.69 2.94
N PRO A 270 27.51 2.96 2.91
CA PRO A 270 27.87 3.92 3.94
C PRO A 270 27.26 3.53 5.29
N LEU A 271 27.75 4.11 6.39
CA LEU A 271 27.24 3.81 7.73
C LEU A 271 26.12 4.78 8.13
N LEU A 272 25.34 4.38 9.15
CA LEU A 272 24.39 5.27 9.82
C LEU A 272 25.13 6.53 10.33
N ASP A 273 24.53 7.69 10.09
CA ASP A 273 25.02 9.01 10.47
C ASP A 273 26.31 9.49 9.77
N SER A 274 26.78 8.78 8.74
CA SER A 274 27.88 9.25 7.90
C SER A 274 27.54 10.57 7.19
N GLU A 275 28.46 11.53 7.23
CA GLU A 275 28.28 12.86 6.61
C GLU A 275 28.58 12.80 5.12
N ILE A 276 27.64 13.30 4.30
CA ILE A 276 27.82 13.42 2.85
C ILE A 276 28.35 14.81 2.54
N LYS A 277 29.50 14.89 1.87
CA LYS A 277 30.14 16.16 1.48
C LYS A 277 30.24 16.28 -0.03
N LEU A 278 29.83 17.43 -0.55
CA LEU A 278 30.13 17.86 -1.92
C LEU A 278 31.32 18.82 -1.84
N SER A 279 32.47 18.35 -2.31
CA SER A 279 33.78 18.96 -2.06
C SER A 279 34.06 19.11 -0.55
N SER A 280 33.85 20.30 0.03
CA SER A 280 34.05 20.57 1.46
C SER A 280 32.76 20.95 2.21
N LYS A 281 31.63 21.09 1.51
CA LYS A 281 30.36 21.51 2.09
C LYS A 281 29.50 20.30 2.40
N LYS A 282 28.81 20.35 3.55
CA LYS A 282 27.84 19.33 3.94
C LYS A 282 26.65 19.33 2.99
N LEU A 283 26.50 18.23 2.24
CA LEU A 283 25.36 17.97 1.37
C LEU A 283 24.22 17.29 2.14
N GLY A 284 24.56 16.41 3.09
CA GLY A 284 23.56 15.62 3.81
C GLY A 284 24.13 14.67 4.85
N ILE A 285 23.28 13.76 5.31
CA ILE A 285 23.64 12.71 6.28
C ILE A 285 22.89 11.41 5.94
N ILE A 286 23.62 10.29 5.93
CA ILE A 286 23.07 8.95 5.72
C ILE A 286 22.34 8.50 6.98
N LYS A 287 21.16 7.87 6.82
CA LYS A 287 20.36 7.34 7.92
C LYS A 287 20.20 5.83 7.85
N SER A 288 19.69 5.32 6.73
CA SER A 288 19.61 3.88 6.49
C SER A 288 20.21 3.59 5.12
N SER A 289 20.95 2.49 4.99
CA SER A 289 21.53 2.07 3.73
C SER A 289 21.47 0.54 3.61
N ILE A 290 21.11 0.05 2.44
CA ILE A 290 20.96 -1.38 2.17
C ILE A 290 21.20 -1.68 0.70
N PHE A 291 21.58 -2.91 0.38
CA PHE A 291 21.52 -3.39 -1.00
C PHE A 291 20.06 -3.78 -1.32
N SER A 292 19.45 -3.11 -2.30
CA SER A 292 18.10 -3.42 -2.77
C SER A 292 18.13 -4.60 -3.72
N TYR A 293 17.38 -5.64 -3.38
CA TYR A 293 17.19 -6.80 -4.24
C TYR A 293 16.28 -6.48 -5.44
N SER A 294 15.28 -5.61 -5.25
CA SER A 294 14.38 -5.20 -6.36
C SER A 294 15.14 -4.42 -7.44
N LEU A 295 16.01 -3.50 -7.03
CA LEU A 295 16.70 -2.57 -7.93
C LEU A 295 18.09 -3.05 -8.35
N GLN A 296 18.63 -4.07 -7.66
CA GLN A 296 20.02 -4.53 -7.79
C GLN A 296 21.04 -3.40 -7.62
N LYS A 297 20.78 -2.52 -6.63
CA LYS A 297 21.57 -1.32 -6.36
C LYS A 297 21.68 -1.07 -4.85
N ASN A 298 22.77 -0.44 -4.43
CA ASN A 298 22.85 0.13 -3.10
C ASN A 298 21.95 1.37 -3.01
N ILE A 299 21.08 1.40 -2.01
CA ILE A 299 20.15 2.51 -1.77
C ILE A 299 20.28 3.02 -0.34
N ALA A 300 19.95 4.28 -0.11
CA ALA A 300 19.98 4.87 1.22
C ALA A 300 18.91 5.95 1.44
N LEU A 301 18.31 5.94 2.63
CA LEU A 301 17.58 7.09 3.18
C LEU A 301 18.58 8.10 3.73
N ALA A 302 18.46 9.36 3.31
CA ALA A 302 19.36 10.42 3.73
C ALA A 302 18.63 11.75 3.86
N TYR A 303 19.07 12.60 4.79
CA TYR A 303 18.63 14.00 4.84
C TYR A 303 19.52 14.83 3.93
N ILE A 304 18.95 15.42 2.87
CA ILE A 304 19.67 16.20 1.86
C ILE A 304 19.31 17.68 1.97
N GLN A 305 20.31 18.54 1.82
CA GLN A 305 20.16 19.98 1.85
C GLN A 305 19.20 20.46 0.75
N LYS A 306 18.34 21.43 1.09
CA LYS A 306 17.25 21.93 0.24
C LYS A 306 17.60 22.23 -1.22
N ASP A 307 18.79 22.77 -1.48
CA ASP A 307 19.22 23.23 -2.80
C ASP A 307 19.65 22.06 -3.71
N HIS A 308 19.72 20.84 -3.17
CA HIS A 308 20.18 19.63 -3.87
C HIS A 308 19.16 18.48 -3.79
N ARG A 309 17.88 18.78 -3.52
CA ARG A 309 16.81 17.77 -3.39
C ARG A 309 16.08 17.45 -4.70
N SER A 310 16.53 17.98 -5.84
CA SER A 310 15.98 17.58 -7.14
C SER A 310 16.28 16.10 -7.38
N PRO A 311 15.30 15.29 -7.80
CA PRO A 311 15.53 13.88 -8.11
C PRO A 311 16.36 13.71 -9.40
N ASP A 312 16.94 12.53 -9.55
CA ASP A 312 17.72 12.08 -10.70
C ASP A 312 18.98 12.90 -11.00
N ILE A 313 19.55 13.55 -9.98
CA ILE A 313 20.80 14.29 -10.08
C ILE A 313 21.96 13.45 -9.56
N ASP A 314 22.99 13.29 -10.40
CA ASP A 314 24.25 12.63 -10.05
C ASP A 314 25.20 13.59 -9.31
N PHE A 315 25.84 13.10 -8.26
CA PHE A 315 26.86 13.82 -7.50
C PHE A 315 28.08 12.92 -7.23
N ASP A 316 29.27 13.50 -7.41
CA ASP A 316 30.52 12.95 -6.87
C ASP A 316 30.73 13.52 -5.47
N VAL A 317 30.66 12.66 -4.46
CA VAL A 317 30.67 13.05 -3.05
C VAL A 317 31.74 12.32 -2.27
N THR A 318 32.03 12.83 -1.09
CA THR A 318 32.82 12.14 -0.08
C THR A 318 31.93 11.78 1.09
N ILE A 319 31.93 10.49 1.48
CA ILE A 319 31.23 9.99 2.68
C ILE A 319 32.30 9.34 3.55
N ASP A 320 32.47 9.84 4.78
CA ASP A 320 33.54 9.42 5.71
C ASP A 320 34.94 9.35 5.06
N ASN A 321 35.29 10.39 4.30
CA ASN A 321 36.56 10.53 3.56
C ASN A 321 36.78 9.51 2.44
N LYS A 322 35.76 8.73 2.04
CA LYS A 322 35.79 7.85 0.88
C LYS A 322 34.98 8.44 -0.28
N PRO A 323 35.45 8.32 -1.52
CA PRO A 323 34.72 8.81 -2.69
C PRO A 323 33.54 7.89 -3.00
N TYR A 324 32.38 8.49 -3.27
CA TYR A 324 31.18 7.81 -3.75
C TYR A 324 30.57 8.61 -4.90
N LYS A 325 29.94 7.89 -5.82
CA LYS A 325 29.00 8.49 -6.78
C LYS A 325 27.59 8.14 -6.34
N ILE A 326 26.77 9.17 -6.16
CA ILE A 326 25.39 9.03 -5.69
C ILE A 326 24.43 9.68 -6.68
N LYS A 327 23.20 9.19 -6.71
CA LYS A 327 22.09 9.79 -7.44
C LYS A 327 20.92 10.03 -6.50
N THR A 328 20.41 11.26 -6.46
CA THR A 328 19.19 11.58 -5.70
C THR A 328 17.97 10.95 -6.36
N CYS A 329 16.97 10.53 -5.57
CA CYS A 329 15.71 10.00 -6.09
C CYS A 329 14.56 10.30 -5.12
N LEU A 330 13.33 10.28 -5.66
CA LEU A 330 12.12 10.37 -4.85
C LEU A 330 11.89 9.06 -4.08
N LEU A 331 11.23 9.17 -2.93
CA LEU A 331 10.72 8.03 -2.19
C LEU A 331 9.26 7.76 -2.56
N PRO A 332 8.82 6.49 -2.56
CA PRO A 332 9.62 5.27 -2.31
C PRO A 332 10.53 4.90 -3.49
N PHE A 333 11.57 4.08 -3.26
CA PHE A 333 12.44 3.58 -4.34
C PHE A 333 11.77 2.48 -5.17
N TYR A 334 10.92 1.71 -4.49
CA TYR A 334 10.10 0.67 -5.06
C TYR A 334 8.64 1.07 -4.87
N GLN A 335 7.90 1.13 -5.97
CA GLN A 335 6.45 1.18 -5.92
C GLN A 335 5.93 -0.20 -6.33
N PRO A 336 5.08 -0.82 -5.48
CA PRO A 336 4.43 -2.07 -5.86
C PRO A 336 3.58 -1.81 -7.10
N GLN A 337 3.40 -2.88 -7.87
CA GLN A 337 2.21 -2.98 -8.68
C GLN A 337 1.06 -3.34 -7.71
N THR A 338 -0.03 -2.59 -7.67
CA THR A 338 -1.24 -3.01 -6.93
C THR A 338 -1.69 -4.40 -7.40
N ARG A 339 -2.59 -5.10 -6.69
CA ARG A 339 -3.19 -6.36 -7.21
C ARG A 339 -3.75 -6.19 -8.63
N LYS A 340 -4.32 -5.01 -8.91
CA LYS A 340 -4.81 -4.62 -10.24
C LYS A 340 -3.67 -4.46 -11.24
N ASP A 341 -2.57 -3.83 -10.84
CA ASP A 341 -1.41 -3.67 -11.71
C ASP A 341 -0.69 -5.01 -11.95
N HIS A 342 -0.61 -5.90 -10.95
CA HIS A 342 -0.08 -7.25 -11.09
C HIS A 342 -0.97 -8.11 -12.00
N SER A 343 -2.29 -8.06 -11.79
CA SER A 343 -3.27 -8.69 -12.68
C SER A 343 -3.08 -8.21 -14.12
N LYS A 344 -2.93 -6.89 -14.30
CA LYS A 344 -2.66 -6.29 -15.60
C LYS A 344 -1.31 -6.72 -16.19
N LEU A 345 -0.25 -6.81 -15.39
CA LEU A 345 1.06 -7.28 -15.87
C LEU A 345 1.01 -8.74 -16.30
N LEU A 346 0.34 -9.61 -15.53
CA LEU A 346 0.14 -11.02 -15.91
C LEU A 346 -0.64 -11.14 -17.21
N GLN A 347 -1.69 -10.32 -17.37
CA GLN A 347 -2.45 -10.21 -18.61
C GLN A 347 -1.55 -9.73 -19.77
N ASP A 348 -0.79 -8.64 -19.61
CA ASP A 348 0.08 -8.12 -20.66
C ASP A 348 1.16 -9.14 -21.04
N LYS A 349 1.71 -9.86 -20.06
CA LYS A 349 2.66 -10.95 -20.27
C LYS A 349 2.01 -12.11 -21.04
N ALA A 350 0.78 -12.50 -20.70
CA ALA A 350 0.05 -13.54 -21.41
C ALA A 350 -0.20 -13.15 -22.87
N LEU A 351 -0.64 -11.91 -23.12
CA LEU A 351 -0.87 -11.39 -24.47
C LEU A 351 0.43 -11.33 -25.29
N LYS A 352 1.54 -10.92 -24.67
CA LYS A 352 2.85 -10.89 -25.31
C LYS A 352 3.35 -12.29 -25.66
N LEU A 353 3.29 -13.24 -24.73
CA LEU A 353 3.67 -14.62 -24.98
C LEU A 353 2.86 -15.23 -26.13
N TYR A 354 1.57 -14.93 -26.19
CA TYR A 354 0.70 -15.35 -27.28
C TYR A 354 1.07 -14.75 -28.64
N GLN A 355 1.64 -13.53 -28.67
CA GLN A 355 2.13 -12.93 -29.93
C GLN A 355 3.45 -13.54 -30.38
N GLU A 356 4.28 -13.99 -29.44
CA GLU A 356 5.62 -14.53 -29.70
C GLU A 356 5.63 -16.04 -29.95
N GLN A 357 4.65 -16.78 -29.42
CA GLN A 357 4.55 -18.23 -29.48
C GLN A 357 3.12 -18.67 -29.85
N ASP A 358 2.99 -19.78 -30.57
CA ASP A 358 1.68 -20.37 -30.92
C ASP A 358 1.17 -21.35 -29.84
N ASP A 359 1.69 -21.23 -28.61
CA ASP A 359 1.27 -22.03 -27.45
C ASP A 359 0.36 -21.21 -26.52
N LEU A 360 -0.80 -21.77 -26.21
CA LEU A 360 -1.84 -21.14 -25.39
C LEU A 360 -1.80 -21.59 -23.93
N ASP A 361 -1.04 -22.63 -23.56
CA ASP A 361 -1.09 -23.18 -22.20
C ASP A 361 -0.53 -22.22 -21.15
N GLN A 362 0.63 -21.61 -21.43
CA GLN A 362 1.22 -20.63 -20.53
C GLN A 362 0.42 -19.31 -20.45
N PRO A 363 -0.02 -18.69 -21.58
CA PRO A 363 -0.91 -17.53 -21.53
C PRO A 363 -2.22 -17.78 -20.77
N VAL A 364 -2.86 -18.94 -20.96
CA VAL A 364 -4.08 -19.32 -20.23
C VAL A 364 -3.82 -19.38 -18.73
N THR A 365 -2.69 -19.96 -18.31
CA THR A 365 -2.32 -20.05 -16.89
C THR A 365 -2.14 -18.66 -16.29
N LEU A 366 -1.39 -17.78 -16.97
CA LEU A 366 -1.17 -16.40 -16.52
C LEU A 366 -2.47 -15.59 -16.44
N LEU A 367 -3.40 -15.78 -17.38
CA LEU A 367 -4.69 -15.08 -17.34
C LEU A 367 -5.61 -15.60 -16.22
N ARG A 368 -5.53 -16.90 -15.89
CA ARG A 368 -6.23 -17.43 -14.71
C ARG A 368 -5.67 -16.81 -13.42
N GLU A 369 -4.35 -16.76 -13.29
CA GLU A 369 -3.70 -16.08 -12.16
C GLU A 369 -4.07 -14.58 -12.11
N ALA A 370 -4.15 -13.90 -13.26
CA ALA A 370 -4.58 -12.49 -13.32
C ALA A 370 -6.00 -12.29 -12.79
N ILE A 371 -6.94 -13.16 -13.14
CA ILE A 371 -8.33 -13.13 -12.67
C ILE A 371 -8.43 -13.48 -11.18
N GLU A 372 -7.59 -14.40 -10.69
CA GLU A 372 -7.51 -14.70 -9.26
C GLU A 372 -7.06 -13.46 -8.45
N LEU A 373 -6.07 -12.71 -8.97
CA LEU A 373 -5.58 -11.48 -8.32
C LEU A 373 -6.57 -10.31 -8.38
N ASP A 374 -7.25 -10.13 -9.52
CA ASP A 374 -8.30 -9.12 -9.69
C ASP A 374 -9.54 -9.74 -10.35
N PRO A 375 -10.52 -10.20 -9.54
CA PRO A 375 -11.77 -10.75 -10.04
C PRO A 375 -12.65 -9.75 -10.80
N LYS A 376 -12.24 -8.48 -10.89
CA LYS A 376 -12.92 -7.43 -11.67
C LYS A 376 -12.14 -7.03 -12.94
N ASN A 377 -11.04 -7.70 -13.27
CA ASN A 377 -10.28 -7.42 -14.49
C ASN A 377 -11.02 -7.92 -15.73
N ALA A 378 -11.91 -7.07 -16.26
CA ALA A 378 -12.72 -7.32 -17.44
C ALA A 378 -11.90 -7.78 -18.66
N THR A 379 -10.75 -7.15 -18.89
CA THR A 379 -9.90 -7.46 -20.05
C THR A 379 -9.20 -8.82 -19.94
N ALA A 380 -8.87 -9.28 -18.72
CA ALA A 380 -8.35 -10.63 -18.51
C ALA A 380 -9.41 -11.72 -18.76
N TYR A 381 -10.66 -11.49 -18.34
CA TYR A 381 -11.79 -12.37 -18.66
C TYR A 381 -12.00 -12.48 -20.18
N GLU A 382 -11.98 -11.34 -20.90
CA GLU A 382 -12.10 -11.31 -22.36
C GLU A 382 -10.98 -12.12 -23.03
N ALA A 383 -9.72 -11.82 -22.71
CA ALA A 383 -8.56 -12.49 -23.30
C ALA A 383 -8.59 -14.01 -23.04
N LEU A 384 -8.91 -14.42 -21.81
CA LEU A 384 -8.98 -15.84 -21.45
C LEU A 384 -10.10 -16.56 -22.21
N GLY A 385 -11.27 -15.94 -22.36
CA GLY A 385 -12.37 -16.49 -23.13
C GLY A 385 -12.00 -16.69 -24.61
N VAL A 386 -11.34 -15.70 -25.22
CA VAL A 386 -10.84 -15.81 -26.60
C VAL A 386 -9.81 -16.93 -26.75
N PHE A 387 -8.87 -17.07 -25.82
CA PHE A 387 -7.85 -18.11 -25.86
C PHE A 387 -8.45 -19.51 -25.68
N LEU A 388 -9.41 -19.68 -24.76
CA LEU A 388 -10.11 -20.95 -24.57
C LEU A 388 -10.99 -21.33 -25.77
N SER A 389 -11.62 -20.36 -26.43
CA SER A 389 -12.35 -20.60 -27.68
C SER A 389 -11.43 -21.13 -28.78
N LYS A 390 -10.20 -20.60 -28.91
CA LYS A 390 -9.19 -21.12 -29.85
C LYS A 390 -8.75 -22.55 -29.52
N GLN A 391 -8.78 -22.94 -28.24
CA GLN A 391 -8.57 -24.33 -27.79
C GLN A 391 -9.85 -25.19 -27.91
N ASN A 392 -10.91 -24.70 -28.55
CA ASN A 392 -12.22 -25.36 -28.68
C ASN A 392 -12.92 -25.65 -27.33
N LYS A 393 -12.54 -24.97 -26.26
CA LYS A 393 -13.16 -25.04 -24.92
C LYS A 393 -14.29 -24.02 -24.80
N LEU A 394 -15.30 -24.16 -25.66
CA LEU A 394 -16.36 -23.17 -25.84
C LEU A 394 -17.25 -22.97 -24.60
N ASP A 395 -17.52 -24.03 -23.83
CA ASP A 395 -18.34 -23.91 -22.62
C ASP A 395 -17.69 -23.05 -21.53
N GLU A 396 -16.36 -23.21 -21.35
CA GLU A 396 -15.59 -22.37 -20.42
C GLU A 396 -15.54 -20.92 -20.92
N ALA A 397 -15.31 -20.71 -22.22
CA ALA A 397 -15.28 -19.38 -22.82
C ALA A 397 -16.62 -18.64 -22.65
N ILE A 398 -17.75 -19.32 -22.87
CA ILE A 398 -19.09 -18.78 -22.65
C ILE A 398 -19.29 -18.42 -21.17
N SER A 399 -18.84 -19.27 -20.25
CA SER A 399 -18.96 -19.03 -18.81
C SER A 399 -18.18 -17.78 -18.38
N LEU A 400 -16.97 -17.59 -18.93
CA LEU A 400 -16.16 -16.39 -18.68
C LEU A 400 -16.80 -15.13 -19.26
N MET A 401 -17.36 -15.18 -20.48
CA MET A 401 -18.03 -14.00 -21.05
C MET A 401 -19.30 -13.63 -20.29
N LYS A 402 -20.06 -14.61 -19.78
CA LYS A 402 -21.20 -14.32 -18.88
C LYS A 402 -20.74 -13.63 -17.60
N ARG A 403 -19.64 -14.10 -17.01
CA ARG A 403 -19.05 -13.46 -15.84
C ARG A 403 -18.55 -12.04 -16.17
N LEU A 404 -18.00 -11.82 -17.35
CA LEU A 404 -17.61 -10.50 -17.85
C LEU A 404 -18.81 -9.55 -17.94
N VAL A 405 -19.96 -10.00 -18.45
CA VAL A 405 -21.20 -9.20 -18.48
C VAL A 405 -21.68 -8.84 -17.07
N GLU A 406 -21.54 -9.75 -16.09
CA GLU A 406 -21.86 -9.43 -14.69
C GLU A 406 -20.93 -8.38 -14.07
N ILE A 407 -19.64 -8.40 -14.45
CA ILE A 407 -18.62 -7.46 -13.96
C ILE A 407 -18.75 -6.09 -14.64
N ASN A 408 -18.96 -6.09 -15.95
CA ASN A 408 -19.12 -4.91 -16.78
C ASN A 408 -20.30 -5.08 -17.76
N PRO A 409 -21.53 -4.70 -17.36
CA PRO A 409 -22.72 -4.85 -18.20
C PRO A 409 -22.69 -4.06 -19.51
N GLU A 410 -21.84 -3.03 -19.62
CA GLU A 410 -21.71 -2.20 -20.82
C GLU A 410 -20.65 -2.75 -21.81
N GLU A 411 -20.06 -3.92 -21.52
CA GLU A 411 -19.00 -4.51 -22.35
C GLU A 411 -19.55 -5.15 -23.63
N ILE A 412 -19.60 -4.36 -24.71
CA ILE A 412 -20.05 -4.77 -26.05
C ILE A 412 -19.29 -6.02 -26.55
N MET A 413 -18.00 -6.13 -26.25
CA MET A 413 -17.19 -7.26 -26.72
C MET A 413 -17.62 -8.59 -26.08
N ALA A 414 -18.13 -8.57 -24.85
CA ALA A 414 -18.60 -9.77 -24.16
C ALA A 414 -19.79 -10.41 -24.89
N HIS A 415 -20.80 -9.61 -25.25
CA HIS A 415 -21.97 -10.06 -26.03
C HIS A 415 -21.59 -10.47 -27.46
N SER A 416 -20.66 -9.75 -28.09
CA SER A 416 -20.14 -10.10 -29.42
C SER A 416 -19.46 -11.47 -29.41
N ASN A 417 -18.60 -11.72 -28.41
CA ASN A 417 -17.91 -13.01 -28.24
C ASN A 417 -18.88 -14.13 -27.87
N LEU A 418 -19.86 -13.89 -26.98
CA LEU A 418 -20.92 -14.87 -26.68
C LEU A 418 -21.69 -15.29 -27.93
N SER A 419 -22.06 -14.33 -28.78
CA SER A 419 -22.74 -14.62 -30.05
C SER A 419 -21.92 -15.56 -30.93
N VAL A 420 -20.62 -15.27 -31.08
CA VAL A 420 -19.70 -16.11 -31.87
C VAL A 420 -19.58 -17.52 -31.27
N TYR A 421 -19.40 -17.63 -29.95
CA TYR A 421 -19.23 -18.94 -29.30
C TYR A 421 -20.51 -19.77 -29.34
N TYR A 422 -21.68 -19.15 -29.17
CA TYR A 422 -22.96 -19.85 -29.33
C TYR A 422 -23.19 -20.33 -30.76
N MET A 423 -22.84 -19.51 -31.76
CA MET A 423 -22.90 -19.91 -33.16
C MET A 423 -21.99 -21.12 -33.44
N GLN A 424 -20.76 -21.12 -32.88
CA GLN A 424 -19.83 -22.26 -33.00
C GLN A 424 -20.37 -23.55 -32.34
N GLN A 425 -21.16 -23.43 -31.27
CA GLN A 425 -21.88 -24.57 -30.65
C GLN A 425 -23.18 -24.97 -31.37
N GLY A 426 -23.61 -24.23 -32.41
CA GLY A 426 -24.89 -24.46 -33.10
C GLY A 426 -26.11 -23.93 -32.35
N ARG A 427 -25.93 -23.11 -31.30
CA ARG A 427 -27.00 -22.49 -30.51
C ARG A 427 -27.42 -21.16 -31.14
N ILE A 428 -28.11 -21.24 -32.28
CA ILE A 428 -28.40 -20.08 -33.13
C ILE A 428 -29.27 -19.03 -32.41
N GLU A 429 -30.33 -19.45 -31.72
CA GLU A 429 -31.25 -18.53 -31.02
C GLU A 429 -30.53 -17.71 -29.93
N ASP A 430 -29.64 -18.35 -29.17
CA ASP A 430 -28.83 -17.67 -28.18
C ASP A 430 -27.85 -16.70 -28.85
N ALA A 431 -27.23 -17.11 -29.96
CA ALA A 431 -26.30 -16.25 -30.70
C ALA A 431 -26.97 -14.98 -31.25
N GLU A 432 -28.20 -15.09 -31.77
CA GLU A 432 -28.97 -13.95 -32.27
C GLU A 432 -29.36 -12.99 -31.14
N ARG A 433 -29.74 -13.51 -29.98
CA ARG A 433 -30.05 -12.70 -28.79
C ARG A 433 -28.84 -11.88 -28.35
N GLU A 434 -27.68 -12.51 -28.16
CA GLU A 434 -26.46 -11.82 -27.72
C GLU A 434 -25.97 -10.81 -28.77
N LYS A 435 -26.15 -11.09 -30.06
CA LYS A 435 -25.87 -10.13 -31.13
C LYS A 435 -26.79 -8.91 -31.06
N GLY A 436 -28.06 -9.11 -30.71
CA GLY A 436 -29.03 -8.05 -30.46
C GLY A 436 -28.59 -7.14 -29.32
N GLU A 437 -28.19 -7.72 -28.18
CA GLU A 437 -27.67 -6.98 -27.02
C GLU A 437 -26.41 -6.16 -27.36
N ALA A 438 -25.43 -6.77 -28.04
CA ALA A 438 -24.23 -6.07 -28.49
C ALA A 438 -24.56 -4.86 -29.38
N THR A 439 -25.54 -5.01 -30.27
CA THR A 439 -26.00 -3.95 -31.16
C THR A 439 -26.71 -2.84 -30.39
N ALA A 440 -27.56 -3.19 -29.42
CA ALA A 440 -28.25 -2.22 -28.57
C ALA A 440 -27.24 -1.36 -27.78
N LEU A 441 -26.27 -1.99 -27.11
CA LEU A 441 -25.22 -1.31 -26.37
C LEU A 441 -24.35 -0.41 -27.27
N GLN A 442 -24.04 -0.84 -28.50
CA GLN A 442 -23.33 0.00 -29.48
C GLN A 442 -24.12 1.27 -29.82
N PHE A 443 -25.43 1.14 -30.04
CA PHE A 443 -26.29 2.29 -30.32
C PHE A 443 -26.36 3.24 -29.12
N GLU A 444 -26.54 2.73 -27.91
CA GLU A 444 -26.56 3.53 -26.69
C GLU A 444 -25.27 4.31 -26.49
N LYS A 445 -24.11 3.64 -26.67
CA LYS A 445 -22.80 4.28 -26.59
C LYS A 445 -22.62 5.39 -27.62
N ALA A 446 -23.01 5.14 -28.88
CA ALA A 446 -22.92 6.15 -29.95
C ALA A 446 -23.82 7.37 -29.68
N ILE A 447 -25.01 7.16 -29.12
CA ILE A 447 -25.91 8.23 -28.72
C ILE A 447 -25.30 9.07 -27.59
N ALA A 448 -24.74 8.43 -26.56
CA ALA A 448 -24.10 9.11 -25.44
C ALA A 448 -22.90 9.96 -25.88
N GLU A 449 -22.03 9.43 -26.75
CA GLU A 449 -20.88 10.16 -27.31
C GLU A 449 -21.31 11.40 -28.11
N ASN A 450 -22.37 11.29 -28.91
CA ASN A 450 -22.91 12.41 -29.68
C ASN A 450 -23.52 13.50 -28.77
N MET A 451 -24.19 13.11 -27.69
CA MET A 451 -24.71 14.08 -26.71
C MET A 451 -23.59 14.78 -25.94
N ALA A 452 -22.53 14.05 -25.55
CA ALA A 452 -21.36 14.63 -24.87
C ALA A 452 -20.64 15.65 -25.76
N LYS A 453 -20.45 15.35 -27.06
CA LYS A 453 -19.85 16.28 -28.03
C LYS A 453 -20.65 17.57 -28.18
N LYS A 454 -21.97 17.49 -28.35
CA LYS A 454 -22.85 18.68 -28.39
C LYS A 454 -22.74 19.54 -27.14
N THR A 455 -22.76 18.91 -25.96
CA THR A 455 -22.67 19.62 -24.67
C THR A 455 -21.32 20.34 -24.51
N THR A 456 -20.25 19.76 -25.04
CA THR A 456 -18.90 20.35 -25.00
C THR A 456 -18.78 21.50 -25.99
N GLU A 457 -19.33 21.36 -27.20
CA GLU A 457 -19.38 22.42 -28.20
C GLU A 457 -20.22 23.62 -27.75
N ASP A 458 -21.33 23.38 -27.05
CA ASP A 458 -22.19 24.43 -26.51
C ASP A 458 -21.49 25.19 -25.37
N LYS A 459 -20.74 24.51 -24.49
CA LYS A 459 -19.90 25.16 -23.46
C LYS A 459 -18.80 26.03 -24.06
N VAL A 460 -18.07 25.52 -25.06
CA VAL A 460 -17.00 26.28 -25.72
C VAL A 460 -17.55 27.52 -26.43
N LYS A 461 -18.74 27.43 -27.02
CA LYS A 461 -19.41 28.60 -27.61
C LYS A 461 -19.87 29.62 -26.57
N GLN A 462 -20.25 29.16 -25.38
CA GLN A 462 -20.68 30.02 -24.28
C GLN A 462 -19.48 30.76 -23.66
N ASP A 463 -18.36 30.06 -23.45
CA ASP A 463 -17.10 30.65 -22.93
C ASP A 463 -16.42 31.60 -23.94
N LEU A 464 -16.69 31.47 -25.24
CA LEU A 464 -16.21 32.40 -26.28
C LEU A 464 -17.14 33.62 -26.47
N ALA A 465 -18.33 33.60 -25.88
CA ALA A 465 -19.32 34.68 -25.97
C ALA A 465 -19.33 35.59 -24.71
N GLU A 466 -18.66 35.18 -23.63
CA GLU A 466 -18.32 35.98 -22.45
C GLU A 466 -16.93 36.60 -22.59
#